data_AF-A0A8J8T1M3-F1
#
_entry.id   AF-A0A8J8T1M3-F1
#
_cell.length_a   1.000
_cell.length_b   1.000
_cell.length_c   1.000
_cell.angle_alpha   90.00
_cell.angle_beta   90.00
_cell.angle_gamma   90.00
#
_symmetry.space_group_name_H-M   'P 1'
#
loop_
_entity.id
_entity.type
_entity.pdbx_description
1 polymer ?
#
loop_
_entity_poly.entity_id
_entity_poly.type
_entity_poly.pdbx_seq_one_letter_code
_entity_poly.pdbx_strand_id
1 'polypeptide(L)'
;MRFNFDRETNTRLDADQLAWLEKILIRNTHANVTLIGSSIQVIPDYYRVSETFAYKNKRLLFDLLNKYKKSNVLILSGDVHYAQFYSSKCKGFVGGYKLWEFTSSGLSHTQADFQIGATPEMELLTHPFWTESDIKILPNFGQVDIDLLTDNSIDLHLTAFGIHGEILLQTTLNTKQMQFNEKGLQQNAKMCQITHEKHQLILHLAQFMQHLVGFKNPMTLMYLQVLPLGMVVLPITFGVYIFRKLCQRMLKIC
;
A
#
# COMPACT_ATOMS: atom_id res chain seq x y z
N MET A 1 -10.26 3.95 -12.66
CA MET A 1 -11.45 4.18 -11.81
C MET A 1 -11.28 5.57 -11.22
N ARG A 2 -12.04 6.54 -11.72
CA ARG A 2 -12.04 7.90 -11.21
C ARG A 2 -13.15 8.01 -10.17
N PHE A 3 -12.75 8.36 -8.98
CA PHE A 3 -13.49 8.18 -7.75
C PHE A 3 -14.52 9.28 -7.54
N ASN A 4 -15.78 8.91 -7.32
CA ASN A 4 -16.74 9.80 -6.69
C ASN A 4 -16.73 9.50 -5.19
N PHE A 5 -16.21 10.43 -4.39
CA PHE A 5 -16.17 10.23 -2.94
C PHE A 5 -17.52 10.56 -2.35
N ASP A 6 -18.24 9.55 -1.90
CA ASP A 6 -19.36 9.80 -1.01
C ASP A 6 -18.82 10.00 0.41
N ARG A 7 -18.94 11.22 0.93
CA ARG A 7 -18.49 11.56 2.29
C ARG A 7 -19.36 10.94 3.38
N GLU A 8 -20.64 10.72 3.11
CA GLU A 8 -21.59 10.17 4.10
C GLU A 8 -21.35 8.68 4.28
N THR A 9 -21.29 7.95 3.17
CA THR A 9 -21.05 6.51 3.22
C THR A 9 -19.57 6.16 3.24
N ASN A 10 -18.66 7.13 3.03
CA ASN A 10 -17.22 6.93 2.84
C ASN A 10 -16.93 5.89 1.75
N THR A 11 -17.79 5.82 0.73
CA THR A 11 -17.64 4.91 -0.42
C THR A 11 -16.83 5.56 -1.52
N ARG A 12 -16.07 4.71 -2.20
CA ARG A 12 -15.08 5.02 -3.23
C ARG A 12 -15.49 4.47 -4.59
N LEU A 13 -16.42 3.51 -4.57
CA LEU A 13 -17.09 2.89 -5.69
C LEU A 13 -18.58 2.97 -5.39
N ASP A 14 -19.24 4.00 -5.90
CA ASP A 14 -20.70 4.13 -5.77
C ASP A 14 -21.43 3.11 -6.65
N ALA A 15 -22.75 3.02 -6.50
CA ALA A 15 -23.57 2.05 -7.22
C ALA A 15 -23.49 2.24 -8.75
N ASP A 16 -23.42 3.47 -9.23
CA ASP A 16 -23.36 3.78 -10.66
C ASP A 16 -22.01 3.38 -11.26
N GLN A 17 -20.91 3.67 -10.57
CA GLN A 17 -19.57 3.25 -10.97
C GLN A 17 -19.43 1.73 -10.94
N LEU A 18 -20.00 1.05 -9.94
CA LEU A 18 -20.02 -0.41 -9.88
C LEU A 18 -20.82 -1.00 -11.04
N ALA A 19 -22.01 -0.46 -11.33
CA ALA A 19 -22.84 -0.93 -12.44
C ALA A 19 -22.18 -0.68 -13.80
N TRP A 20 -21.48 0.44 -13.96
CA TRP A 20 -20.66 0.70 -15.15
C TRP A 20 -19.51 -0.30 -15.27
N LEU A 21 -18.75 -0.52 -14.19
CA LEU A 21 -17.62 -1.46 -14.18
C LEU A 21 -18.08 -2.88 -14.50
N GLU A 22 -19.21 -3.31 -13.91
CA GLU A 22 -19.84 -4.59 -14.18
C GLU A 22 -20.15 -4.77 -15.68
N LYS A 23 -20.77 -3.77 -16.32
CA LYS A 23 -21.03 -3.79 -17.76
C LYS A 23 -19.76 -3.91 -18.58
N ILE A 24 -18.68 -3.21 -18.21
CA ILE A 24 -17.38 -3.32 -18.88
C ILE A 24 -16.80 -4.73 -18.72
N LEU A 25 -16.85 -5.31 -17.52
CA LEU A 25 -16.33 -6.65 -17.27
C LEU A 25 -17.13 -7.73 -18.03
N ILE A 26 -18.45 -7.60 -18.15
CA ILE A 26 -19.31 -8.49 -18.95
C ILE A 26 -18.97 -8.39 -20.44
N ARG A 27 -18.84 -7.17 -20.98
CA ARG A 27 -18.53 -6.96 -22.40
C ARG A 27 -17.15 -7.49 -22.80
N ASN A 28 -16.24 -7.59 -21.83
CA ASN A 28 -14.85 -8.02 -22.03
C ASN A 28 -14.56 -9.33 -21.28
N THR A 29 -15.50 -10.28 -21.27
CA THR A 29 -15.32 -11.61 -20.65
C THR A 29 -14.12 -12.38 -21.19
N HIS A 30 -13.81 -12.21 -22.47
CA HIS A 30 -12.75 -12.95 -23.17
C HIS A 30 -11.42 -12.20 -23.30
N ALA A 31 -11.23 -11.09 -22.58
CA ALA A 31 -9.97 -10.36 -22.59
C ALA A 31 -8.83 -11.24 -22.05
N ASN A 32 -7.73 -11.35 -22.78
CA ASN A 32 -6.57 -12.13 -22.34
C ASN A 32 -5.91 -11.55 -21.09
N VAL A 33 -5.95 -10.23 -20.92
CA VAL A 33 -5.46 -9.48 -19.76
C VAL A 33 -6.46 -8.38 -19.44
N THR A 34 -6.70 -8.12 -18.15
CA THR A 34 -7.52 -6.98 -17.70
C THR A 34 -6.65 -6.04 -16.89
N LEU A 35 -6.39 -4.84 -17.43
CA LEU A 35 -5.70 -3.78 -16.71
C LEU A 35 -6.72 -2.86 -16.02
N ILE A 36 -6.59 -2.70 -14.71
CA ILE A 36 -7.48 -1.83 -13.92
C ILE A 36 -6.65 -0.67 -13.39
N GLY A 37 -6.73 0.48 -14.04
CA GLY A 37 -6.19 1.72 -13.50
C GLY A 37 -7.02 2.23 -12.33
N SER A 38 -6.39 2.61 -11.23
CA SER A 38 -6.95 3.27 -10.05
C SER A 38 -6.14 4.52 -9.75
N SER A 39 -6.79 5.60 -9.31
CA SER A 39 -6.02 6.80 -8.93
C SER A 39 -5.20 6.56 -7.66
N ILE A 40 -5.78 5.85 -6.70
CA ILE A 40 -5.16 5.52 -5.40
C ILE A 40 -4.90 4.02 -5.28
N GLN A 41 -4.15 3.61 -4.27
CA GLN A 41 -3.78 2.20 -4.09
C GLN A 41 -4.98 1.32 -3.72
N VAL A 42 -4.98 0.03 -4.08
CA VAL A 42 -6.13 -0.88 -3.88
C VAL A 42 -5.82 -2.02 -2.89
N ILE A 43 -4.69 -2.68 -3.07
CA ILE A 43 -4.25 -3.85 -2.29
C ILE A 43 -3.75 -3.46 -0.90
N PRO A 44 -2.77 -2.55 -0.73
CA PRO A 44 -2.11 -2.35 0.55
C PRO A 44 -3.06 -1.79 1.61
N ASP A 45 -2.99 -2.36 2.80
CA ASP A 45 -3.67 -1.84 3.99
C ASP A 45 -2.73 -1.00 4.83
N TYR A 46 -3.02 0.30 4.89
CA TYR A 46 -2.35 1.23 5.80
C TYR A 46 -3.26 1.59 6.95
N TYR A 47 -2.67 1.83 8.12
CA TYR A 47 -3.41 2.31 9.29
C TYR A 47 -3.66 3.83 9.25
N ARG A 48 -2.82 4.62 8.55
CA ARG A 48 -2.87 6.10 8.56
C ARG A 48 -2.81 6.79 7.19
N VAL A 49 -2.57 6.06 6.12
CA VAL A 49 -2.46 6.63 4.76
C VAL A 49 -3.85 6.63 4.13
N SER A 50 -4.27 7.78 3.62
CA SER A 50 -5.64 8.02 3.15
C SER A 50 -5.83 7.64 1.66
N GLU A 51 -4.71 7.52 0.97
CA GLU A 51 -4.51 7.29 -0.47
C GLU A 51 -4.56 5.78 -0.80
N THR A 52 -5.42 5.04 -0.10
CA THR A 52 -5.70 3.62 -0.36
C THR A 52 -7.19 3.29 -0.23
N PHE A 53 -7.63 2.21 -0.87
CA PHE A 53 -8.97 1.69 -0.73
C PHE A 53 -9.19 1.11 0.68
N ALA A 54 -10.14 1.69 1.41
CA ALA A 54 -10.66 1.03 2.60
C ALA A 54 -11.26 -0.35 2.25
N TYR A 55 -11.20 -1.28 3.21
CA TYR A 55 -11.64 -2.67 3.04
C TYR A 55 -12.97 -2.87 2.30
N LYS A 56 -14.01 -2.13 2.71
CA LYS A 56 -15.33 -2.22 2.09
C LYS A 56 -15.31 -1.94 0.58
N ASN A 57 -14.46 -1.03 0.11
CA ASN A 57 -14.41 -0.62 -1.28
C ASN A 57 -13.65 -1.63 -2.13
N LYS A 58 -12.49 -2.10 -1.64
CA LYS A 58 -11.76 -3.16 -2.34
C LYS A 58 -12.57 -4.44 -2.41
N ARG A 59 -13.33 -4.76 -1.35
CA ARG A 59 -14.25 -5.90 -1.36
C ARG A 59 -15.29 -5.82 -2.48
N LEU A 60 -15.89 -4.65 -2.73
CA LEU A 60 -16.84 -4.50 -3.85
C LEU A 60 -16.19 -4.79 -5.20
N LEU A 61 -14.98 -4.26 -5.44
CA LEU A 61 -14.23 -4.55 -6.67
C LEU A 61 -13.91 -6.05 -6.78
N PHE A 62 -13.43 -6.64 -5.70
CA PHE A 62 -12.99 -8.03 -5.64
C PHE A 62 -14.15 -9.01 -5.81
N ASP A 63 -15.28 -8.76 -5.16
CA ASP A 63 -16.51 -9.54 -5.31
C ASP A 63 -16.99 -9.50 -6.76
N LEU A 64 -16.86 -8.34 -7.44
CA LEU A 64 -17.19 -8.22 -8.86
C LEU A 64 -16.23 -9.03 -9.75
N LEU A 65 -14.92 -8.97 -9.49
CA LEU A 65 -13.94 -9.79 -10.22
C LEU A 65 -14.18 -11.29 -10.00
N ASN A 66 -14.55 -11.69 -8.78
CA ASN A 66 -14.89 -13.07 -8.43
C ASN A 66 -16.17 -13.53 -9.12
N LYS A 67 -17.22 -12.70 -9.12
CA LYS A 67 -18.52 -12.96 -9.77
C LYS A 67 -18.34 -13.28 -11.26
N TYR A 68 -17.45 -12.55 -11.93
CA TYR A 68 -17.15 -12.74 -13.35
C TYR A 68 -15.92 -13.61 -13.61
N LYS A 69 -15.42 -14.31 -12.59
CA LYS A 69 -14.32 -15.27 -12.66
C LYS A 69 -13.09 -14.74 -13.43
N LYS A 70 -12.72 -13.48 -13.17
CA LYS A 70 -11.68 -12.80 -13.94
C LYS A 70 -10.29 -13.34 -13.63
N SER A 71 -9.63 -13.89 -14.66
CA SER A 71 -8.21 -14.19 -14.68
C SER A 71 -7.40 -12.98 -15.14
N ASN A 72 -6.08 -13.01 -14.93
CA ASN A 72 -5.10 -12.11 -15.55
C ASN A 72 -5.37 -10.63 -15.27
N VAL A 73 -5.79 -10.31 -14.05
CA VAL A 73 -6.03 -8.93 -13.61
C VAL A 73 -4.74 -8.33 -13.06
N LEU A 74 -4.36 -7.17 -13.59
CA LEU A 74 -3.31 -6.31 -13.04
C LEU A 74 -3.91 -4.96 -12.66
N ILE A 75 -3.66 -4.52 -11.43
CA ILE A 75 -4.05 -3.19 -10.97
C ILE A 75 -2.88 -2.22 -11.21
N LEU A 76 -3.18 -1.04 -11.71
CA LEU A 76 -2.23 0.07 -11.83
C LEU A 76 -2.69 1.20 -10.91
N SER A 77 -1.80 1.79 -10.12
CA SER A 77 -2.17 2.84 -9.16
C SER A 77 -1.14 3.96 -9.02
N GLY A 78 -1.55 5.07 -8.38
CA GLY A 78 -0.69 6.22 -8.12
C GLY A 78 -1.10 6.98 -6.84
N ASP A 79 -1.03 8.32 -6.88
CA ASP A 79 -1.38 9.28 -5.81
C ASP A 79 -0.42 9.34 -4.61
N VAL A 80 0.49 8.38 -4.50
CA VAL A 80 1.35 8.19 -3.33
C VAL A 80 2.79 8.66 -3.50
N HIS A 81 3.13 9.20 -4.67
CA HIS A 81 4.43 9.85 -4.93
C HIS A 81 5.67 8.94 -4.76
N TYR A 82 5.50 7.63 -4.96
CA TYR A 82 6.58 6.64 -5.01
C TYR A 82 6.22 5.51 -5.98
N ALA A 83 7.17 4.60 -6.23
CA ALA A 83 6.93 3.36 -6.95
C ALA A 83 7.11 2.14 -6.04
N GLN A 84 6.24 1.14 -6.19
CA GLN A 84 6.34 -0.15 -5.49
C GLN A 84 5.45 -1.21 -6.17
N PHE A 85 5.87 -2.47 -6.08
CA PHE A 85 5.02 -3.62 -6.41
C PHE A 85 4.31 -4.15 -5.18
N TYR A 86 2.99 -4.34 -5.31
CA TYR A 86 2.16 -4.95 -4.29
C TYR A 86 1.54 -6.25 -4.80
N SER A 87 1.27 -7.14 -3.87
CA SER A 87 0.42 -8.28 -4.12
C SER A 87 -0.43 -8.63 -2.90
N SER A 88 -1.55 -9.29 -3.15
CA SER A 88 -2.25 -9.99 -2.09
C SER A 88 -1.77 -11.44 -2.03
N LYS A 89 -1.03 -11.80 -0.96
CA LYS A 89 -0.71 -13.20 -0.64
C LYS A 89 -1.97 -14.01 -0.26
N CYS A 90 -3.08 -13.30 -0.06
CA CYS A 90 -4.38 -13.83 0.25
C CYS A 90 -5.17 -14.25 -1.00
N LYS A 91 -4.83 -15.42 -1.56
CA LYS A 91 -5.52 -16.01 -2.72
C LYS A 91 -7.03 -16.19 -2.50
N GLY A 92 -7.44 -16.43 -1.26
CA GLY A 92 -8.84 -16.55 -0.85
C GLY A 92 -9.67 -15.27 -0.93
N PHE A 93 -9.10 -14.19 -1.49
CA PHE A 93 -9.74 -12.88 -1.56
C PHE A 93 -10.14 -12.50 -3.00
N VAL A 94 -9.25 -12.71 -3.98
CA VAL A 94 -9.53 -12.41 -5.40
C VAL A 94 -9.06 -13.55 -6.29
N GLY A 95 -10.01 -14.12 -7.03
CA GLY A 95 -9.78 -15.06 -8.12
C GLY A 95 -9.09 -16.38 -7.73
N GLY A 96 -8.71 -16.60 -6.48
CA GLY A 96 -7.92 -17.78 -6.09
C GLY A 96 -6.45 -17.73 -6.52
N TYR A 97 -5.94 -16.57 -6.95
CA TYR A 97 -4.56 -16.36 -7.37
C TYR A 97 -3.94 -15.13 -6.70
N LYS A 98 -2.63 -14.95 -6.91
CA LYS A 98 -1.90 -13.78 -6.40
C LYS A 98 -2.25 -12.57 -7.27
N LEU A 99 -3.11 -11.68 -6.76
CA LEU A 99 -3.43 -10.43 -7.44
C LEU A 99 -2.29 -9.44 -7.27
N TRP A 100 -1.87 -8.82 -8.37
CA TRP A 100 -0.79 -7.83 -8.39
C TRP A 100 -1.31 -6.42 -8.59
N GLU A 101 -0.60 -5.48 -7.98
CA GLU A 101 -0.76 -4.05 -8.20
C GLU A 101 0.61 -3.42 -8.45
N PHE A 102 0.70 -2.64 -9.52
CA PHE A 102 1.86 -1.83 -9.85
C PHE A 102 1.56 -0.36 -9.57
N THR A 103 2.20 0.18 -8.54
CA THR A 103 2.11 1.60 -8.19
C THR A 103 3.31 2.35 -8.77
N SER A 104 3.05 3.44 -9.50
CA SER A 104 4.06 4.41 -9.95
C SER A 104 3.45 5.81 -9.95
N SER A 105 4.06 6.74 -9.22
CA SER A 105 3.46 8.05 -8.95
C SER A 105 4.44 9.21 -8.78
N GLY A 106 5.72 9.05 -9.15
CA GLY A 106 6.76 10.03 -8.82
C GLY A 106 7.08 11.05 -9.90
N LEU A 107 6.24 11.26 -10.93
CA LEU A 107 6.69 11.98 -12.14
C LEU A 107 7.00 13.46 -11.88
N SER A 108 6.18 14.16 -11.09
CA SER A 108 6.36 15.58 -10.78
C SER A 108 6.97 15.84 -9.41
N HIS A 109 6.57 15.05 -8.42
CA HIS A 109 7.02 15.14 -7.03
C HIS A 109 7.08 13.74 -6.40
N THR A 110 7.87 13.62 -5.36
CA THR A 110 8.06 12.41 -4.57
C THR A 110 7.68 12.66 -3.11
N GLN A 111 7.43 11.60 -2.34
CA GLN A 111 7.18 11.76 -0.90
C GLN A 111 8.36 12.44 -0.17
N ALA A 112 9.58 12.30 -0.69
CA ALA A 112 10.78 12.95 -0.14
C ALA A 112 10.74 14.49 -0.25
N ASP A 113 9.97 15.04 -1.20
CA ASP A 113 9.81 16.49 -1.36
C ASP A 113 8.90 17.09 -0.28
N PHE A 114 8.00 16.29 0.29
CA PHE A 114 7.05 16.72 1.31
C PHE A 114 7.53 16.42 2.73
N GLN A 115 8.38 15.42 2.89
CA GLN A 115 8.76 14.93 4.21
C GLN A 115 10.20 14.41 4.28
N ILE A 116 10.99 15.01 5.18
CA ILE A 116 12.32 14.51 5.55
C ILE A 116 12.15 13.14 6.22
N GLY A 117 12.86 12.12 5.72
CA GLY A 117 12.79 10.77 6.27
C GLY A 117 11.55 9.97 5.83
N ALA A 118 10.92 10.33 4.70
CA ALA A 118 9.81 9.60 4.12
C ALA A 118 10.07 8.09 3.93
N THR A 119 11.30 7.70 3.54
CA THR A 119 11.61 6.29 3.22
C THR A 119 11.48 5.37 4.43
N PRO A 120 12.17 5.61 5.58
CA PRO A 120 11.99 4.79 6.78
C PRO A 120 10.54 4.69 7.26
N GLU A 121 9.77 5.79 7.18
CA GLU A 121 8.38 5.78 7.59
C GLU A 121 7.52 4.92 6.65
N MET A 122 7.66 5.11 5.35
CA MET A 122 6.87 4.35 4.39
C MET A 122 7.24 2.86 4.40
N GLU A 123 8.52 2.51 4.57
CA GLU A 123 8.96 1.11 4.77
C GLU A 123 8.33 0.47 6.03
N LEU A 124 8.11 1.26 7.07
CA LEU A 124 7.44 0.81 8.29
C LEU A 124 5.93 0.63 8.06
N LEU A 125 5.31 1.47 7.25
CA LEU A 125 3.87 1.41 6.94
C LEU A 125 3.55 0.34 5.88
N THR A 126 4.48 0.01 4.99
CA THR A 126 4.29 -1.00 3.94
C THR A 126 4.64 -2.40 4.45
N HIS A 127 3.65 -3.14 4.95
CA HIS A 127 3.89 -4.49 5.45
C HIS A 127 4.33 -5.46 4.33
N PRO A 128 5.34 -6.33 4.54
CA PRO A 128 5.77 -7.42 3.63
C PRO A 128 4.68 -8.44 3.27
N PHE A 129 3.51 -8.32 3.87
CA PHE A 129 2.36 -9.16 3.55
C PHE A 129 1.72 -8.71 2.24
N TRP A 130 1.81 -7.40 1.95
CA TRP A 130 1.25 -6.76 0.78
C TRP A 130 2.28 -6.37 -0.27
N THR A 131 3.58 -6.39 0.04
CA THR A 131 4.63 -5.91 -0.87
C THR A 131 5.41 -7.04 -1.52
N GLU A 132 5.91 -6.75 -2.72
CA GLU A 132 6.77 -7.63 -3.52
C GLU A 132 8.11 -6.99 -3.87
N SER A 133 8.27 -5.70 -3.56
CA SER A 133 9.52 -4.97 -3.74
C SER A 133 9.76 -3.99 -2.61
N ASP A 134 11.00 -3.51 -2.51
CA ASP A 134 11.29 -2.31 -1.75
C ASP A 134 10.57 -1.10 -2.37
N ILE A 135 10.31 -0.10 -1.53
CA ILE A 135 9.73 1.17 -1.95
C ILE A 135 10.78 2.04 -2.62
N LYS A 136 10.43 2.71 -3.72
CA LYS A 136 11.31 3.66 -4.42
C LYS A 136 10.69 5.06 -4.39
N ILE A 137 11.21 5.89 -3.50
CA ILE A 137 10.82 7.31 -3.35
C ILE A 137 11.79 8.17 -4.17
N LEU A 138 11.73 8.00 -5.49
CA LEU A 138 12.50 8.74 -6.48
C LEU A 138 11.57 9.18 -7.61
N PRO A 139 11.91 10.23 -8.38
CA PRO A 139 11.12 10.59 -9.54
C PRO A 139 10.98 9.42 -10.49
N ASN A 140 9.75 9.05 -10.87
CA ASN A 140 9.50 7.80 -11.60
C ASN A 140 8.27 7.82 -12.49
N PHE A 141 8.25 6.91 -13.47
CA PHE A 141 7.08 6.53 -14.26
C PHE A 141 7.06 5.01 -14.50
N GLY A 142 5.88 4.47 -14.77
CA GLY A 142 5.67 3.04 -14.97
C GLY A 142 5.46 2.67 -16.43
N GLN A 143 6.01 1.52 -16.83
CA GLN A 143 5.82 0.87 -18.12
C GLN A 143 5.30 -0.54 -17.92
N VAL A 144 4.37 -0.94 -18.79
CA VAL A 144 3.83 -2.30 -18.87
C VAL A 144 3.97 -2.77 -20.30
N ASP A 145 4.93 -3.64 -20.57
CA ASP A 145 5.04 -4.33 -21.86
C ASP A 145 4.29 -5.66 -21.80
N ILE A 146 3.66 -6.02 -22.91
CA ILE A 146 2.76 -7.17 -23.00
C ILE A 146 3.20 -8.02 -24.19
N ASP A 147 3.76 -9.19 -23.89
CA ASP A 147 4.25 -10.13 -24.90
C ASP A 147 3.33 -11.33 -24.99
N LEU A 148 2.82 -11.61 -26.20
CA LEU A 148 2.07 -12.83 -26.50
C LEU A 148 3.05 -13.96 -26.84
N LEU A 149 3.00 -15.03 -26.05
CA LEU A 149 3.86 -16.20 -26.23
C LEU A 149 3.25 -17.20 -27.20
N THR A 150 4.08 -18.14 -27.68
CA THR A 150 3.69 -19.16 -28.67
C THR A 150 2.61 -20.13 -28.20
N ASP A 151 2.44 -20.27 -26.89
CA ASP A 151 1.40 -21.10 -26.26
C ASP A 151 0.14 -20.32 -25.87
N ASN A 152 -0.02 -19.10 -26.40
CA ASN A 152 -1.08 -18.14 -26.10
C ASN A 152 -1.11 -17.64 -24.64
N SER A 153 -0.11 -17.95 -23.82
CA SER A 153 0.10 -17.23 -22.56
C SER A 153 0.72 -15.87 -22.81
N ILE A 154 0.59 -14.97 -21.84
CA ILE A 154 1.09 -13.60 -21.92
C ILE A 154 2.09 -13.36 -20.80
N ASP A 155 3.21 -12.74 -21.15
CA ASP A 155 4.12 -12.15 -20.19
C ASP A 155 3.85 -10.65 -20.07
N LEU A 156 3.69 -10.19 -18.83
CA LEU A 156 3.55 -8.78 -18.47
C LEU A 156 4.87 -8.33 -17.85
N HIS A 157 5.63 -7.51 -18.56
CA HIS A 157 6.86 -6.91 -18.07
C HIS A 157 6.54 -5.58 -17.42
N LEU A 158 6.69 -5.50 -16.11
CA LEU A 158 6.40 -4.32 -15.32
C LEU A 158 7.72 -3.65 -14.96
N THR A 159 7.89 -2.41 -15.37
CA THR A 159 9.12 -1.65 -15.10
C THR A 159 8.79 -0.26 -14.59
N ALA A 160 9.34 0.11 -13.43
CA ALA A 160 9.37 1.49 -12.98
C ALA A 160 10.71 2.09 -13.39
N PHE A 161 10.68 3.13 -14.20
CA PHE A 161 11.85 3.89 -14.60
C PHE A 161 11.98 5.15 -13.78
N GLY A 162 13.21 5.57 -13.53
CA GLY A 162 13.50 6.93 -13.14
C GLY A 162 13.44 7.87 -14.35
N ILE A 163 13.44 9.17 -14.09
CA ILE A 163 13.29 10.20 -15.14
C ILE A 163 14.49 10.26 -16.10
N HIS A 164 15.60 9.58 -15.79
CA HIS A 164 16.77 9.47 -16.66
C HIS A 164 16.88 8.10 -17.35
N GLY A 165 15.85 7.26 -17.25
CA GLY A 165 15.78 5.95 -17.91
C GLY A 165 16.45 4.82 -17.12
N GLU A 166 16.92 5.08 -15.90
CA GLU A 166 17.38 4.03 -15.00
C GLU A 166 16.22 3.17 -14.52
N ILE A 167 16.45 1.86 -14.35
CA ILE A 167 15.44 0.93 -13.84
C ILE A 167 15.44 1.00 -12.32
N LEU A 168 14.31 1.41 -11.74
CA LEU A 168 14.12 1.47 -10.30
C LEU A 168 13.53 0.17 -9.74
N LEU A 169 12.56 -0.40 -10.46
CA LEU A 169 11.90 -1.67 -10.15
C LEU A 169 11.60 -2.40 -11.45
N GLN A 170 11.72 -3.72 -11.45
CA GLN A 170 11.33 -4.55 -12.58
C GLN A 170 10.83 -5.92 -12.13
N THR A 171 9.79 -6.43 -12.78
CA THR A 171 9.34 -7.82 -12.62
C THR A 171 8.61 -8.30 -13.88
N THR A 172 8.46 -9.62 -14.01
CA THR A 172 7.71 -10.25 -15.10
C THR A 172 6.63 -11.14 -14.52
N LEU A 173 5.39 -10.97 -14.97
CA LEU A 173 4.25 -11.79 -14.57
C LEU A 173 3.74 -12.61 -15.76
N ASN A 174 3.78 -13.93 -15.64
CA ASN A 174 3.18 -14.81 -16.65
C ASN A 174 1.71 -15.09 -16.30
N THR A 175 0.80 -14.98 -17.26
CA THR A 175 -0.64 -15.17 -17.03
C THR A 175 -1.02 -16.57 -16.55
N LYS A 176 -0.21 -17.61 -16.76
CA LYS A 176 -0.51 -18.97 -16.26
C LYS A 176 -0.67 -19.03 -14.76
N GLN A 177 0.00 -18.15 -14.01
CA GLN A 177 -0.10 -18.10 -12.55
C GLN A 177 -1.28 -17.24 -12.04
N MET A 178 -1.98 -16.56 -12.95
CA MET A 178 -3.05 -15.60 -12.65
C MET A 178 -4.42 -16.09 -13.12
N GLN A 179 -4.59 -17.42 -13.19
CA GLN A 179 -5.84 -18.05 -13.60
C GLN A 179 -6.82 -18.17 -12.44
N PHE A 180 -8.09 -17.88 -12.71
CA PHE A 180 -9.16 -18.05 -11.75
C PHE A 180 -9.22 -19.48 -11.22
N ASN A 181 -9.31 -19.62 -9.90
CA ASN A 181 -9.25 -20.89 -9.19
C ASN A 181 -10.22 -20.89 -7.99
N GLU A 182 -11.32 -21.62 -8.11
CA GLU A 182 -12.34 -21.72 -7.05
C GLU A 182 -11.80 -22.31 -5.74
N LYS A 183 -10.91 -23.31 -5.83
CA LYS A 183 -10.29 -23.91 -4.63
C LYS A 183 -9.39 -22.91 -3.92
N GLY A 184 -8.61 -22.16 -4.68
CA GLY A 184 -7.78 -21.08 -4.16
C GLY A 184 -8.61 -19.97 -3.49
N LEU A 185 -9.80 -19.68 -4.03
CA LEU A 185 -10.73 -18.71 -3.47
C LEU A 185 -11.30 -19.15 -2.11
N GLN A 186 -11.53 -20.44 -1.91
CA GLN A 186 -11.99 -20.97 -0.63
C GLN A 186 -10.86 -21.10 0.40
N GLN A 187 -9.63 -21.27 -0.07
CA GLN A 187 -8.46 -21.48 0.78
C GLN A 187 -8.17 -20.25 1.64
N ASN A 188 -8.19 -20.43 2.97
CA ASN A 188 -7.90 -19.38 3.96
C ASN A 188 -8.74 -18.10 3.80
N ALA A 189 -9.89 -18.15 3.10
CA ALA A 189 -10.73 -16.99 2.81
C ALA A 189 -11.13 -16.23 4.08
N LYS A 190 -11.50 -16.96 5.14
CA LYS A 190 -11.85 -16.39 6.44
C LYS A 190 -10.67 -15.67 7.11
N MET A 191 -9.47 -16.26 7.04
CA MET A 191 -8.25 -15.61 7.55
C MET A 191 -7.98 -14.32 6.77
N CYS A 192 -8.06 -14.38 5.43
CA CYS A 192 -7.83 -13.22 4.57
C CYS A 192 -8.83 -12.09 4.81
N GLN A 193 -10.12 -12.42 4.96
CA GLN A 193 -11.13 -11.45 5.36
C GLN A 193 -10.78 -10.81 6.71
N ILE A 194 -10.45 -11.61 7.73
CA ILE A 194 -10.14 -11.12 9.07
C ILE A 194 -8.89 -10.23 9.09
N THR A 195 -7.86 -10.60 8.31
CA THR A 195 -6.61 -9.85 8.16
C THR A 195 -6.87 -8.44 7.62
N HIS A 196 -7.68 -8.33 6.56
CA HIS A 196 -8.02 -7.05 5.96
C HIS A 196 -9.04 -6.24 6.78
N GLU A 197 -10.03 -6.88 7.40
CA GLU A 197 -11.16 -6.19 8.07
C GLU A 197 -10.81 -5.69 9.47
N LYS A 198 -10.00 -6.44 10.24
CA LYS A 198 -9.84 -6.21 11.69
C LYS A 198 -8.39 -6.15 12.19
N HIS A 199 -7.43 -6.69 11.46
CA HIS A 199 -6.07 -6.91 11.98
C HIS A 199 -5.01 -6.00 11.37
N GLN A 200 -5.40 -4.88 10.73
CA GLN A 200 -4.46 -3.89 10.22
C GLN A 200 -3.48 -3.42 11.32
N LEU A 201 -3.96 -3.15 12.54
CA LEU A 201 -3.11 -2.74 13.67
C LEU A 201 -2.10 -3.83 14.08
N ILE A 202 -2.50 -5.09 14.06
CA ILE A 202 -1.64 -6.23 14.44
C ILE A 202 -0.55 -6.44 13.40
N LEU A 203 -0.88 -6.31 12.10
CA LEU A 203 0.12 -6.31 11.04
C LEU A 203 1.13 -5.18 11.26
N HIS A 204 0.68 -3.94 11.47
CA HIS A 204 1.59 -2.82 11.71
C HIS A 204 2.46 -3.03 12.96
N LEU A 205 1.90 -3.57 14.05
CA LEU A 205 2.68 -3.90 15.24
C LEU A 205 3.73 -4.97 14.93
N ALA A 206 3.37 -6.02 14.17
CA ALA A 206 4.31 -7.05 13.76
C ALA A 206 5.44 -6.49 12.89
N GLN A 207 5.11 -5.60 11.94
CA GLN A 207 6.09 -4.91 11.10
C GLN A 207 7.01 -4.02 11.92
N PHE A 208 6.45 -3.27 12.88
CA PHE A 208 7.24 -2.46 13.80
C PHE A 208 8.21 -3.32 14.61
N MET A 209 7.74 -4.41 15.21
CA MET A 209 8.59 -5.35 15.95
C MET A 209 9.67 -5.96 15.06
N GLN A 210 9.36 -6.32 13.80
CA GLN A 210 10.36 -6.80 12.85
C GLN A 210 11.42 -5.75 12.53
N HIS A 211 11.02 -4.48 12.39
CA HIS A 211 11.95 -3.39 12.14
C HIS A 211 12.87 -3.12 13.35
N LEU A 212 12.34 -3.26 14.58
CA LEU A 212 13.12 -3.16 15.81
C LEU A 212 14.17 -4.27 15.95
N VAL A 213 13.78 -5.52 15.67
CA VAL A 213 14.65 -6.70 15.84
C VAL A 213 15.63 -6.85 14.67
N GLY A 214 15.21 -6.48 13.45
CA GLY A 214 15.99 -6.67 12.24
C GLY A 214 17.12 -5.67 12.01
N PHE A 215 17.22 -4.60 12.83
CA PHE A 215 18.23 -3.53 12.71
C PHE A 215 18.47 -3.01 11.29
N LYS A 216 17.45 -3.03 10.41
CA LYS A 216 17.61 -2.67 9.00
C LYS A 216 18.03 -1.21 8.79
N ASN A 217 17.83 -0.34 9.78
CA ASN A 217 18.23 1.05 9.73
C ASN A 217 18.81 1.53 11.08
N PRO A 218 20.07 2.02 11.14
CA PRO A 218 20.69 2.51 12.37
C PRO A 218 19.95 3.72 12.96
N MET A 219 19.18 4.45 12.17
CA MET A 219 18.33 5.55 12.66
C MET A 219 17.20 5.07 13.57
N THR A 220 16.70 3.83 13.40
CA THR A 220 15.63 3.27 14.24
C THR A 220 16.08 3.10 15.69
N LEU A 221 17.35 2.73 15.89
CA LEU A 221 18.03 2.70 17.19
C LEU A 221 18.12 4.11 17.80
N MET A 222 18.42 5.12 16.98
CA MET A 222 18.47 6.51 17.41
C MET A 222 17.08 7.02 17.86
N TYR A 223 16.01 6.73 17.11
CA TYR A 223 14.65 7.09 17.52
C TYR A 223 14.23 6.42 18.84
N LEU A 224 14.57 5.14 19.04
CA LEU A 224 14.37 4.42 20.30
C LEU A 224 15.16 4.98 21.48
N GLN A 225 16.31 5.61 21.23
CA GLN A 225 17.12 6.24 22.27
C GLN A 225 16.64 7.67 22.56
N VAL A 226 16.29 8.45 21.53
CA VAL A 226 15.96 9.88 21.63
C VAL A 226 14.54 10.12 22.15
N LEU A 227 13.56 9.28 21.80
CA LEU A 227 12.18 9.41 22.30
C LEU A 227 12.05 9.28 23.83
N PRO A 228 12.63 8.25 24.50
CA PRO A 228 12.62 8.19 25.95
C PRO A 228 13.46 9.30 26.59
N LEU A 229 14.57 9.72 25.96
CA LEU A 229 15.35 10.88 26.42
C LEU A 229 14.51 12.17 26.41
N GLY A 230 13.74 12.44 25.36
CA GLY A 230 12.84 13.60 25.32
C GLY A 230 11.75 13.55 26.39
N MET A 231 11.13 12.38 26.57
CA MET A 231 10.09 12.15 27.58
C MET A 231 10.59 12.23 29.03
N VAL A 232 11.89 12.05 29.27
CA VAL A 232 12.49 12.13 30.61
C VAL A 232 13.14 13.49 30.85
N VAL A 233 13.92 14.00 29.89
CA VAL A 233 14.71 15.23 30.04
C VAL A 233 13.83 16.47 29.99
N LEU A 234 12.80 16.53 29.14
CA LEU A 234 11.91 17.69 29.05
C LEU A 234 11.13 17.94 30.36
N PRO A 235 10.46 16.96 30.99
CA PRO A 235 9.79 17.20 32.27
C PRO A 235 10.76 17.53 33.40
N ILE A 236 11.97 16.94 33.43
CA ILE A 236 12.99 17.27 34.44
C ILE A 236 13.47 18.71 34.29
N THR A 237 13.83 19.13 33.08
CA THR A 237 14.30 20.50 32.81
C THR A 237 13.20 21.53 33.03
N PHE A 238 11.95 21.21 32.67
CA PHE A 238 10.77 22.02 32.97
C PHE A 238 10.53 22.12 34.48
N GLY A 239 10.66 21.02 35.23
CA GLY A 239 10.55 21.00 36.69
C GLY A 239 11.61 21.87 37.37
N VAL A 240 12.87 21.79 36.93
CA VAL A 240 13.97 22.64 37.42
C VAL A 240 13.72 24.12 37.11
N TYR A 241 13.20 24.43 35.93
CA TYR A 241 12.82 25.80 35.55
C TYR A 241 11.72 26.38 36.45
N ILE A 242 10.65 25.61 36.68
CA ILE A 242 9.55 26.01 37.58
C ILE A 242 10.08 26.24 39.01
N PHE A 243 10.90 25.32 39.52
CA PHE A 243 11.49 25.43 40.85
C PHE A 243 12.36 26.69 40.99
N ARG A 244 13.25 26.97 40.01
CA ARG A 244 14.05 28.21 39.99
C ARG A 244 13.19 29.46 40.00
N LYS A 245 12.11 29.48 39.20
CA LYS A 245 11.19 30.61 39.12
C LYS A 245 10.41 30.83 40.42
N LEU A 246 10.06 29.75 41.12
CA LEU A 246 9.43 29.81 42.44
C LEU A 246 10.42 30.31 43.52
N CYS A 247 11.65 29.78 43.56
CA CYS A 247 12.68 30.28 44.47
C CYS A 247 12.99 31.76 44.26
N GLN A 248 13.11 32.21 43.01
CA GLN A 248 13.33 33.64 42.70
C GLN A 248 12.15 34.53 43.10
N ARG A 249 10.91 34.01 43.08
CA ARG A 249 9.75 34.74 43.60
C ARG A 249 9.76 34.82 45.12
N MET A 250 10.11 33.74 45.82
CA MET A 250 10.22 33.76 47.29
C MET A 250 11.35 34.66 47.79
N LEU A 251 12.50 34.69 47.10
CA LEU A 251 13.63 35.58 47.39
C LEU A 251 13.33 37.07 47.18
N LYS A 252 12.25 37.42 46.46
CA LYS A 252 11.79 38.80 46.26
C LYS A 252 10.72 39.24 47.27
N ILE A 253 10.28 38.34 48.16
CA ILE A 253 9.22 38.58 49.15
C ILE A 253 9.81 38.71 50.58
N CYS A 254 11.11 38.42 50.76
CA CYS A 254 11.89 38.81 51.94
C CYS A 254 12.69 40.08 51.65
#